data_AF-A0A0D2CMK8-F1
#
_entry.id   AF-A0A0D2CMK8-F1
#
_cell.length_a   1.000
_cell.length_b   1.000
_cell.length_c   1.000
_cell.angle_alpha   90.00
_cell.angle_beta   90.00
_cell.angle_gamma   90.00
#
_symmetry.space_group_name_H-M   'P 1'
#
loop_
_entity.id
_entity.type
_entity.pdbx_description
1 polymer ?
#
loop_
_entity_poly.entity_id
_entity_poly.type
_entity_poly.pdbx_seq_one_letter_code
_entity_poly.pdbx_strand_id
1 'polypeptide(L)'
;MVVSAQGLMIALRGGQEPASFFRRKAIAYLTLKDQLEESAGNQLSDDFINGIIMATVAESRTSSPGVSNIHLKAYEAVIAARGGLRAILLASAAPMLLTSHFMPFIVNELPLGELVFRKEHFDQALEVLLFIVKGHNTVDPSKLVFSTTSIPKSQPKSLSLELTLDGNLYPPLLSRAFAQFIQRDLWEYPRYAKISSHFLALFIMVSTLWKLRGNDSQQQFFIDRVDHLFIKSSAQDPLGRYLLNLEGFGWVVVKAGFEVYETLVGNNVTLGNRVDMVVDAICGLKLLMVCSESVRRKMIAFLCGCLVDVREGPGTSTA
;
A
#
# COMPACT_ATOMS: atom_id res chain seq x y z
N MET A 1 0.00 -7.89 22.58
CA MET A 1 1.38 -7.35 22.47
C MET A 1 2.43 -8.30 23.05
N VAL A 2 2.46 -8.53 24.37
CA VAL A 2 3.46 -9.39 25.04
C VAL A 2 3.48 -10.82 24.51
N VAL A 3 2.30 -11.36 24.19
CA VAL A 3 2.17 -12.72 23.61
C VAL A 3 2.84 -12.79 22.23
N SER A 4 2.50 -11.93 21.27
CA SER A 4 3.14 -11.95 19.94
C SER A 4 4.65 -11.68 19.98
N ALA A 5 5.12 -10.80 20.87
CA ALA A 5 6.56 -10.55 21.07
C ALA A 5 7.29 -11.77 21.65
N GLN A 6 6.65 -12.50 22.58
CA GLN A 6 7.18 -13.75 23.12
C GLN A 6 7.25 -14.84 22.03
N GLY A 7 6.28 -14.90 21.11
CA GLY A 7 6.31 -15.81 19.95
C GLY A 7 7.52 -15.55 19.05
N LEU A 8 7.80 -14.28 18.73
CA LEU A 8 9.00 -13.88 17.99
C LEU A 8 10.30 -14.31 18.67
N MET A 9 10.40 -14.12 19.98
CA MET A 9 11.59 -14.53 20.73
C MET A 9 11.76 -16.06 20.78
N ILE A 10 10.67 -16.83 20.81
CA ILE A 10 10.72 -18.30 20.75
C ILE A 10 11.17 -18.75 19.35
N ALA A 11 10.58 -18.19 18.30
CA ALA A 11 10.92 -18.50 16.91
C ALA A 11 12.38 -18.18 16.59
N LEU A 12 12.88 -17.01 17.00
CA LEU A 12 14.29 -16.62 16.81
C LEU A 12 15.28 -17.53 17.54
N ARG A 13 14.85 -18.18 18.64
CA ARG A 13 15.66 -19.14 19.39
C ARG A 13 15.58 -20.57 18.83
N GLY A 14 14.77 -20.82 17.80
CA GLY A 14 14.53 -22.15 17.24
C GLY A 14 13.87 -23.12 18.23
N GLY A 15 13.22 -22.61 19.28
CA GLY A 15 12.57 -23.41 20.32
C GLY A 15 11.16 -23.82 19.92
N GLN A 16 10.66 -24.92 20.48
CA GLN A 16 9.23 -25.24 20.40
C GLN A 16 8.41 -24.29 21.27
N GLU A 17 7.23 -23.91 20.79
CA GLU A 17 6.30 -23.08 21.53
C GLU A 17 5.76 -23.84 22.76
N PRO A 18 5.95 -23.34 23.99
CA PRO A 18 5.49 -24.02 25.19
C PRO A 18 3.96 -24.01 25.26
N ALA A 19 3.33 -25.04 25.83
CA ALA A 19 1.86 -25.10 25.96
C ALA A 19 1.24 -23.87 26.66
N SER A 20 1.98 -23.26 27.60
CA SER A 20 1.58 -22.02 28.29
C SER A 20 1.53 -20.80 27.36
N PHE A 21 2.26 -20.81 26.24
CA PHE A 21 2.19 -19.80 25.19
C PHE A 21 0.88 -19.92 24.41
N PHE A 22 0.57 -21.12 23.91
CA PHE A 22 -0.70 -21.40 23.21
C PHE A 22 -1.92 -21.01 24.03
N ARG A 23 -1.93 -21.37 25.33
CA ARG A 23 -3.03 -21.02 26.23
C ARG A 23 -3.22 -19.51 26.36
N ARG A 24 -2.14 -18.75 26.54
CA ARG A 24 -2.21 -17.28 26.64
C ARG A 24 -2.63 -16.62 25.33
N LYS A 25 -2.18 -17.17 24.20
CA LYS A 25 -2.60 -16.74 22.86
C LYS A 25 -4.09 -16.99 22.64
N ALA A 26 -4.60 -18.18 22.99
CA ALA A 26 -6.02 -18.50 22.91
C ALA A 26 -6.88 -17.59 23.80
N ILE A 27 -6.49 -17.35 25.06
CA ILE A 27 -7.19 -16.42 25.95
C ILE A 27 -7.23 -15.02 25.35
N ALA A 28 -6.10 -14.51 24.82
CA ALA A 28 -6.07 -13.19 24.21
C ALA A 28 -7.02 -13.07 23.00
N TYR A 29 -7.13 -14.10 22.16
CA TYR A 29 -8.08 -14.09 21.05
C TYR A 29 -9.53 -14.18 21.49
N LEU A 30 -9.84 -14.96 22.53
CA LEU A 30 -11.18 -15.03 23.09
C LEU A 30 -11.57 -13.66 23.65
N THR A 31 -10.71 -13.02 24.43
CA THR A 31 -10.96 -11.66 24.93
C THR A 31 -11.12 -10.64 23.81
N LEU A 32 -10.32 -10.73 22.73
CA LEU A 32 -10.48 -9.88 21.54
C LEU A 32 -11.85 -10.08 20.88
N LYS A 33 -12.29 -11.33 20.75
CA LYS A 33 -13.58 -11.68 20.18
C LYS A 33 -14.72 -11.15 21.05
N ASP A 34 -14.67 -11.40 22.36
CA ASP A 34 -15.69 -10.94 23.31
C ASP A 34 -15.80 -9.40 23.26
N GLN A 35 -14.67 -8.69 23.25
CA GLN A 35 -14.69 -7.22 23.11
C GLN A 35 -15.29 -6.74 21.79
N LEU A 36 -15.06 -7.46 20.68
CA LEU A 36 -15.66 -7.12 19.38
C LEU A 36 -17.17 -7.39 19.34
N GLU A 37 -17.63 -8.45 19.99
CA GLU A 37 -19.05 -8.80 20.06
C GLU A 37 -19.81 -7.87 21.03
N GLU A 38 -19.16 -7.43 22.11
CA GLU A 38 -19.74 -6.53 23.11
C GLU A 38 -19.67 -5.04 22.71
N SER A 39 -18.65 -4.64 21.94
CA SER A 39 -18.42 -3.24 21.56
C SER A 39 -18.89 -2.95 20.14
N ALA A 40 -20.14 -2.54 19.98
CA ALA A 40 -20.64 -2.02 18.70
C ALA A 40 -20.31 -0.53 18.52
N GLY A 41 -19.70 -0.15 17.39
CA GLY A 41 -19.52 1.24 16.99
C GLY A 41 -18.34 1.97 17.67
N ASN A 42 -18.58 3.19 18.16
CA ASN A 42 -17.54 4.13 18.63
C ASN A 42 -16.84 3.73 19.94
N GLN A 43 -17.12 2.55 20.49
CA GLN A 43 -16.57 2.10 21.78
C GLN A 43 -15.18 1.46 21.67
N LEU A 44 -14.72 1.11 20.46
CA LEU A 44 -13.38 0.56 20.24
C LEU A 44 -12.35 1.69 20.16
N SER A 45 -11.37 1.68 21.07
CA SER A 45 -10.32 2.71 21.15
C SER A 45 -9.29 2.59 20.03
N ASP A 46 -8.59 3.69 19.72
CA ASP A 46 -7.48 3.68 18.77
C ASP A 46 -6.33 2.76 19.24
N ASP A 47 -6.12 2.66 20.57
CA ASP A 47 -5.15 1.74 21.17
C ASP A 47 -5.47 0.27 20.86
N PHE A 48 -6.75 -0.09 20.82
CA PHE A 48 -7.19 -1.42 20.45
C PHE A 48 -6.82 -1.74 18.99
N ILE A 49 -7.12 -0.82 18.07
CA ILE A 49 -6.77 -0.96 16.65
C ILE A 49 -5.25 -1.06 16.47
N ASN A 50 -4.49 -0.17 17.12
CA ASN A 50 -3.03 -0.20 17.10
C ASN A 50 -2.48 -1.53 17.66
N GLY A 51 -3.10 -2.06 18.71
CA GLY A 51 -2.77 -3.37 19.28
C GLY A 51 -2.93 -4.50 18.26
N ILE A 52 -4.00 -4.48 17.45
CA ILE A 52 -4.24 -5.45 16.38
C ILE A 52 -3.25 -5.28 15.23
N ILE A 53 -2.98 -4.04 14.79
CA ILE A 53 -1.97 -3.75 13.75
C ILE A 53 -0.61 -4.31 14.19
N MET A 54 -0.19 -4.03 15.43
CA MET A 54 1.09 -4.50 15.95
C MET A 54 1.15 -6.03 16.07
N ALA A 55 0.06 -6.66 16.51
CA ALA A 55 -0.04 -8.13 16.55
C ALA A 55 0.11 -8.72 15.14
N THR A 56 -0.56 -8.12 14.15
CA THR A 56 -0.45 -8.50 12.74
C THR A 56 1.01 -8.45 12.26
N VAL A 57 1.71 -7.34 12.52
CA VAL A 57 3.11 -7.16 12.12
C VAL A 57 4.03 -8.18 12.80
N ALA A 58 3.85 -8.42 14.10
CA ALA A 58 4.68 -9.39 14.83
C ALA A 58 4.46 -10.83 14.34
N GLU A 59 3.21 -11.22 14.11
CA GLU A 59 2.83 -12.56 13.69
C GLU A 59 3.23 -12.85 12.24
N SER A 60 3.12 -11.87 11.33
CA SER A 60 3.57 -12.01 9.94
C SER A 60 5.05 -12.39 9.77
N ARG A 61 5.88 -12.14 10.79
CA ARG A 61 7.31 -12.43 10.77
C ARG A 61 7.66 -13.84 11.22
N THR A 62 6.72 -14.54 11.86
CA THR A 62 6.97 -15.76 12.64
C THR A 62 6.04 -16.89 12.26
N SER A 63 4.81 -16.54 11.88
CA SER A 63 3.74 -17.47 11.57
C SER A 63 3.57 -17.65 10.07
N SER A 64 2.97 -18.78 9.66
CA SER A 64 2.61 -19.02 8.27
C SER A 64 1.54 -18.02 7.78
N PRO A 65 1.43 -17.79 6.45
CA PRO A 65 0.47 -16.82 5.90
C PRO A 65 -0.97 -17.03 6.39
N GLY A 66 -1.41 -18.27 6.56
CA GLY A 66 -2.76 -18.59 7.05
C GLY A 66 -3.06 -18.00 8.44
N VAL A 67 -2.11 -18.08 9.37
CA VAL A 67 -2.27 -17.55 10.74
C VAL A 67 -2.21 -16.02 10.73
N SER A 68 -1.30 -15.43 9.96
CA SER A 68 -1.19 -13.98 9.83
C SER A 68 -2.47 -13.35 9.26
N ASN A 69 -3.12 -14.04 8.31
CA ASN A 69 -4.40 -13.60 7.74
C ASN A 69 -5.58 -13.62 8.71
N ILE A 70 -5.53 -14.40 9.80
CA ILE A 70 -6.55 -14.31 10.86
C ILE A 70 -6.50 -12.92 11.49
N HIS A 71 -5.31 -12.36 11.70
CA HIS A 71 -5.16 -11.00 12.23
C HIS A 71 -5.61 -9.94 11.24
N LEU A 72 -5.36 -10.13 9.94
CA LEU A 72 -5.88 -9.24 8.91
C LEU A 72 -7.41 -9.22 8.92
N LYS A 73 -8.06 -10.41 8.94
CA LYS A 73 -9.53 -10.52 8.99
C LYS A 73 -10.10 -9.88 10.25
N ALA A 74 -9.45 -10.08 11.39
CA ALA A 74 -9.82 -9.41 12.64
C ALA A 74 -9.71 -7.89 12.52
N TYR A 75 -8.60 -7.39 11.98
CA TYR A 75 -8.41 -5.96 11.70
C TYR A 75 -9.52 -5.41 10.79
N GLU A 76 -9.82 -6.06 9.66
CA GLU A 76 -10.89 -5.62 8.76
C GLU A 76 -12.26 -5.60 9.43
N ALA A 77 -12.57 -6.58 10.28
CA ALA A 77 -13.80 -6.61 11.06
C ALA A 77 -13.90 -5.43 12.04
N VAL A 78 -12.79 -5.09 12.72
CA VAL A 78 -12.71 -3.92 13.63
C VAL A 78 -12.96 -2.62 12.88
N ILE A 79 -12.31 -2.47 11.71
CA ILE A 79 -12.49 -1.28 10.87
C ILE A 79 -13.95 -1.16 10.43
N ALA A 80 -14.57 -2.26 9.99
CA ALA A 80 -15.98 -2.27 9.60
C ALA A 80 -16.91 -1.91 10.78
N ALA A 81 -16.65 -2.45 11.97
CA ALA A 81 -17.43 -2.18 13.19
C ALA A 81 -17.38 -0.70 13.62
N ARG A 82 -16.27 0.00 13.36
CA ARG A 82 -16.12 1.45 13.60
C ARG A 82 -16.60 2.35 12.46
N GLY A 83 -17.41 1.82 11.55
CA GLY A 83 -18.02 2.61 10.47
C GLY A 83 -17.14 2.81 9.23
N GLY A 84 -16.01 2.10 9.14
CA GLY A 84 -15.13 2.09 7.99
C GLY A 84 -13.82 2.84 8.22
N LEU A 85 -12.85 2.60 7.33
CA LEU A 85 -11.50 3.12 7.48
C LEU A 85 -11.47 4.65 7.39
N ARG A 86 -12.20 5.22 6.43
CA ARG A 86 -12.25 6.67 6.25
C ARG A 86 -12.74 7.38 7.52
N ALA A 87 -13.77 6.84 8.16
CA ALA A 87 -14.34 7.41 9.38
C ALA A 87 -13.32 7.39 10.54
N ILE A 88 -12.59 6.28 10.69
CA ILE A 88 -11.55 6.14 11.71
C ILE A 88 -10.41 7.12 11.47
N LEU A 89 -9.95 7.23 10.22
CA LEU A 89 -8.84 8.12 9.86
C LEU A 89 -9.21 9.60 10.04
N LEU A 90 -10.45 10.01 9.71
CA LEU A 90 -10.94 11.37 9.92
C LEU A 90 -11.15 11.72 11.40
N ALA A 91 -11.47 10.73 12.22
CA ALA A 91 -11.61 10.90 13.67
C ALA A 91 -10.25 10.92 14.41
N SER A 92 -9.17 10.52 13.74
CA SER A 92 -7.85 10.37 14.35
C SER A 92 -7.17 11.72 14.58
N ALA A 93 -6.69 11.95 15.81
CA ALA A 93 -5.99 13.17 16.18
C ALA A 93 -4.50 13.20 15.76
N ALA A 94 -3.90 12.07 15.36
CA ALA A 94 -2.46 11.96 15.12
C ALA A 94 -2.11 11.41 13.73
N PRO A 95 -1.32 12.14 12.90
CA PRO A 95 -0.93 11.69 11.56
C PRO A 95 -0.16 10.35 11.51
N MET A 96 0.64 10.04 12.54
CA MET A 96 1.34 8.75 12.65
C MET A 96 0.38 7.55 12.74
N LEU A 97 -0.86 7.77 13.19
CA LEU A 97 -1.88 6.72 13.20
C LEU A 97 -2.32 6.37 11.78
N LEU A 98 -2.35 7.35 10.86
CA LEU A 98 -2.83 7.15 9.49
C LEU A 98 -2.00 6.12 8.72
N THR A 99 -0.67 6.21 8.80
CA THR A 99 0.24 5.33 8.04
C THR A 99 0.34 3.92 8.62
N SER A 100 0.02 3.75 9.91
CA SER A 100 -0.01 2.44 10.56
C SER A 100 -1.02 1.48 9.90
N HIS A 101 -2.09 2.01 9.32
CA HIS A 101 -3.13 1.26 8.63
C HIS A 101 -2.67 0.60 7.33
N PHE A 102 -1.50 0.97 6.79
CA PHE A 102 -0.89 0.23 5.67
C PHE A 102 -0.34 -1.12 6.10
N MET A 103 0.13 -1.23 7.36
CA MET A 103 0.91 -2.37 7.82
C MET A 103 0.21 -3.72 7.65
N PRO A 104 -1.08 -3.88 7.99
CA PRO A 104 -1.77 -5.16 7.79
C PRO A 104 -1.75 -5.61 6.33
N PHE A 105 -1.81 -4.71 5.37
CA PHE A 105 -1.84 -5.06 3.94
C PHE A 105 -0.43 -5.18 3.31
N ILE A 106 0.58 -4.56 3.93
CA ILE A 106 1.97 -4.72 3.52
C ILE A 106 2.49 -6.11 3.91
N VAL A 107 2.21 -6.57 5.13
CA VAL A 107 2.88 -7.76 5.69
C VAL A 107 2.15 -9.08 5.47
N ASN A 108 0.84 -9.04 5.15
CA ASN A 108 0.04 -10.25 4.96
C ASN A 108 -0.08 -10.65 3.50
N GLU A 109 0.30 -11.89 3.20
CA GLU A 109 0.01 -12.53 1.93
C GLU A 109 -1.19 -13.47 2.07
N LEU A 110 -2.17 -13.37 1.16
CA LEU A 110 -3.30 -14.29 1.13
C LEU A 110 -2.86 -15.70 0.68
N PRO A 111 -3.46 -16.77 1.24
CA PRO A 111 -3.23 -18.13 0.76
C PRO A 111 -3.75 -18.29 -0.68
N LEU A 112 -3.20 -19.25 -1.42
CA LEU A 112 -3.53 -19.48 -2.83
C LEU A 112 -5.03 -19.66 -3.11
N GLY A 113 -5.77 -20.24 -2.16
CA GLY A 113 -7.22 -20.44 -2.27
C GLY A 113 -8.07 -19.18 -2.15
N GLU A 114 -7.51 -18.08 -1.64
CA GLU A 114 -8.19 -16.79 -1.47
C GLU A 114 -7.84 -15.79 -2.59
N LEU A 115 -7.04 -16.20 -3.58
CA LEU A 115 -6.69 -15.35 -4.73
C LEU A 115 -7.84 -15.26 -5.73
N VAL A 116 -8.13 -14.04 -6.17
CA VAL A 116 -9.20 -13.69 -7.12
C VAL A 116 -8.62 -13.53 -8.54
N PHE A 117 -7.58 -12.71 -8.70
CA PHE A 117 -7.01 -12.41 -10.01
C PHE A 117 -5.79 -13.28 -10.32
N ARG A 118 -6.01 -14.29 -11.16
CA ARG A 118 -4.97 -15.18 -11.70
C ARG A 118 -4.38 -14.61 -12.98
N LYS A 119 -3.39 -15.30 -13.56
CA LYS A 119 -2.63 -14.83 -14.74
C LYS A 119 -3.55 -14.42 -15.90
N GLU A 120 -4.65 -15.15 -16.08
CA GLU A 120 -5.70 -14.94 -17.08
C GLU A 120 -6.56 -13.69 -16.82
N HIS A 121 -6.61 -13.19 -15.59
CA HIS A 121 -7.39 -12.02 -15.19
C HIS A 121 -6.55 -10.74 -15.11
N PHE A 122 -5.36 -10.72 -15.72
CA PHE A 122 -4.46 -9.56 -15.66
C PHE A 122 -5.13 -8.27 -16.14
N ASP A 123 -5.84 -8.32 -17.27
CA ASP A 123 -6.48 -7.13 -17.84
C ASP A 123 -7.58 -6.58 -16.91
N GLN A 124 -8.38 -7.46 -16.29
CA GLN A 124 -9.39 -7.07 -15.30
C GLN A 124 -8.73 -6.43 -14.07
N ALA A 125 -7.65 -7.01 -13.55
CA ALA A 125 -6.91 -6.45 -12.43
C ALA A 125 -6.33 -5.07 -12.77
N LEU A 126 -5.88 -4.88 -14.01
CA LEU A 126 -5.34 -3.60 -14.48
C LEU A 126 -6.42 -2.52 -14.65
N GLU A 127 -7.60 -2.90 -15.15
CA GLU A 127 -8.77 -1.99 -15.21
C GLU A 127 -9.17 -1.51 -13.81
N VAL A 128 -9.23 -2.44 -12.84
CA VAL A 128 -9.52 -2.10 -11.44
C VAL A 128 -8.42 -1.22 -10.85
N LEU A 129 -7.15 -1.53 -11.11
CA LEU A 129 -6.03 -0.69 -10.67
C LEU A 129 -6.19 0.74 -11.18
N LEU A 130 -6.46 0.92 -12.47
CA LEU A 130 -6.65 2.24 -13.07
C LEU A 130 -7.86 2.97 -12.50
N PHE A 131 -8.95 2.27 -12.22
CA PHE A 131 -10.12 2.85 -11.57
C PHE A 131 -9.77 3.42 -10.18
N ILE A 132 -8.98 2.69 -9.39
CA ILE A 132 -8.52 3.13 -8.07
C ILE A 132 -7.49 4.27 -8.19
N VAL A 133 -6.48 4.15 -9.04
CA VAL A 133 -5.43 5.19 -9.24
C VAL A 133 -6.05 6.53 -9.65
N LYS A 134 -7.12 6.52 -10.45
CA LYS A 134 -7.81 7.72 -10.89
C LYS A 134 -8.65 8.38 -9.79
N GLY A 135 -8.77 7.76 -8.61
CA GLY A 135 -9.61 8.23 -7.51
C GLY A 135 -11.11 8.05 -7.79
N HIS A 136 -11.50 7.19 -8.73
CA HIS A 136 -12.91 6.95 -9.06
C HIS A 136 -13.58 5.98 -8.06
N ASN A 137 -12.79 5.28 -7.24
CA ASN A 137 -13.31 4.41 -6.20
C ASN A 137 -13.79 5.21 -4.98
N THR A 138 -15.10 5.28 -4.78
CA THR A 138 -15.72 5.90 -3.59
C THR A 138 -16.03 4.90 -2.48
N VAL A 139 -15.77 3.61 -2.71
CA VAL A 139 -16.05 2.53 -1.74
C VAL A 139 -14.98 2.51 -0.66
N ASP A 140 -15.40 2.52 0.62
CA ASP A 140 -14.49 2.37 1.76
C ASP A 140 -13.75 1.02 1.70
N PRO A 141 -12.44 0.97 1.99
CA PRO A 141 -11.67 -0.27 1.89
C PRO A 141 -12.22 -1.42 2.73
N SER A 142 -12.91 -1.15 3.84
CA SER A 142 -13.52 -2.19 4.69
C SER A 142 -14.68 -2.93 4.02
N LYS A 143 -15.31 -2.31 3.00
CA LYS A 143 -16.43 -2.88 2.24
C LYS A 143 -16.02 -3.38 0.87
N LEU A 144 -14.75 -3.19 0.50
CA LEU A 144 -14.24 -3.53 -0.82
C LEU A 144 -14.07 -5.05 -0.95
N VAL A 145 -14.78 -5.64 -1.91
CA VAL A 145 -14.71 -7.06 -2.26
C VAL A 145 -14.41 -7.16 -3.76
N PHE A 146 -13.38 -7.93 -4.10
CA PHE A 146 -13.03 -8.19 -5.49
C PHE A 146 -13.64 -9.49 -5.98
N SER A 147 -14.11 -9.49 -7.21
CA SER A 147 -14.60 -10.68 -7.91
C SER A 147 -14.26 -10.57 -9.39
N THR A 148 -14.15 -11.72 -10.06
CA THR A 148 -13.95 -11.80 -11.50
C THR A 148 -15.27 -12.03 -12.20
N THR A 149 -15.47 -11.39 -13.35
CA THR A 149 -16.60 -11.73 -14.23
C THR A 149 -16.15 -12.79 -15.24
N SER A 150 -17.05 -13.72 -15.57
CA SER A 150 -16.82 -14.78 -16.56
C SER A 150 -16.92 -14.30 -18.02
N ILE A 151 -17.02 -12.99 -18.25
CA ILE A 151 -17.33 -12.43 -19.57
C ILE A 151 -16.04 -12.39 -20.42
N PRO A 152 -16.07 -12.83 -21.69
CA PRO A 152 -14.88 -12.91 -22.52
C PRO A 152 -14.38 -11.53 -22.92
N LYS A 153 -13.06 -11.32 -22.78
CA LYS A 153 -12.17 -10.38 -23.50
C LYS A 153 -12.90 -9.31 -24.33
N SER A 154 -13.32 -8.22 -23.71
CA SER A 154 -13.34 -6.95 -24.43
C SER A 154 -11.90 -6.64 -24.82
N GLN A 155 -11.66 -6.29 -26.09
CA GLN A 155 -10.36 -5.83 -26.56
C GLN A 155 -9.79 -4.80 -25.56
N PRO A 156 -8.48 -4.82 -25.29
CA PRO A 156 -7.87 -3.84 -24.41
C PRO A 156 -8.16 -2.46 -24.99
N LYS A 157 -9.09 -1.72 -24.36
CA LYS A 157 -9.08 -0.26 -24.49
C LYS A 157 -7.66 0.15 -24.13
N SER A 158 -7.04 1.06 -24.87
CA SER A 158 -5.70 1.55 -24.52
C SER A 158 -5.70 1.95 -23.03
N LEU A 159 -5.11 1.10 -22.19
CA LEU A 159 -5.04 1.30 -20.74
C LEU A 159 -3.84 2.22 -20.49
N SER A 160 -3.81 3.39 -21.12
CA SER A 160 -2.79 4.40 -20.86
C SER A 160 -3.27 5.30 -19.73
N LEU A 161 -2.36 5.54 -18.79
CA LEU A 161 -2.48 6.63 -17.84
C LEU A 161 -1.42 7.64 -18.26
N GLU A 162 -1.80 8.53 -19.17
CA GLU A 162 -0.95 9.63 -19.61
C GLU A 162 -0.78 10.60 -18.44
N LEU A 163 0.33 10.45 -17.72
CA LEU A 163 0.78 11.50 -16.82
C LEU A 163 1.25 12.64 -17.70
N THR A 164 0.51 13.72 -17.81
CA THR A 164 1.01 14.95 -18.43
C THR A 164 2.06 15.54 -17.50
N LEU A 165 3.34 15.30 -17.80
CA LEU A 165 4.45 16.06 -17.22
C LEU A 165 5.03 16.92 -18.34
N ASP A 166 5.01 18.22 -18.16
CA ASP A 166 5.59 19.14 -19.12
C ASP A 166 7.10 18.88 -19.28
N GLY A 167 7.66 19.14 -20.47
CA GLY A 167 9.01 18.69 -20.84
C GLY A 167 10.15 19.14 -19.92
N ASN A 168 9.93 20.17 -19.10
CA ASN A 168 10.88 20.71 -18.12
C ASN A 168 10.82 20.04 -16.73
N LEU A 169 9.80 19.22 -16.45
CA LEU A 169 9.58 18.51 -15.18
C LEU A 169 10.16 17.08 -15.18
N TYR A 170 10.68 16.65 -16.32
CA TYR A 170 11.30 15.34 -16.54
C TYR A 170 12.65 15.10 -15.82
N PRO A 171 13.50 16.10 -15.53
CA PRO A 171 14.83 15.87 -14.95
C PRO A 171 14.88 15.08 -13.62
N PRO A 172 13.94 15.22 -12.66
CA PRO A 172 14.11 14.57 -11.35
C PRO A 172 13.53 13.16 -11.28
N LEU A 173 12.63 12.71 -12.17
CA LEU A 173 12.34 11.27 -12.32
C LEU A 173 13.54 10.51 -12.95
N LEU A 174 14.39 11.23 -13.69
CA LEU A 174 15.72 10.79 -14.11
C LEU A 174 16.83 11.09 -13.11
N SER A 175 16.52 11.65 -11.93
CA SER A 175 17.48 11.68 -10.83
C SER A 175 17.95 10.25 -10.61
N ARG A 176 19.26 10.02 -10.78
CA ARG A 176 19.87 8.69 -10.61
C ARG A 176 19.59 8.09 -9.23
N ALA A 177 19.17 8.90 -8.26
CA ALA A 177 19.07 8.49 -6.87
C ALA A 177 18.08 7.35 -6.66
N PHE A 178 16.83 7.50 -7.12
CA PHE A 178 15.81 6.46 -6.98
C PHE A 178 15.38 5.79 -8.30
N ALA A 179 16.06 6.09 -9.41
CA ALA A 179 15.77 5.49 -10.72
C ALA A 179 15.75 3.95 -10.69
N GLN A 180 16.60 3.31 -9.89
CA GLN A 180 16.62 1.84 -9.75
C GLN A 180 15.30 1.26 -9.22
N PHE A 181 14.52 2.05 -8.47
CA PHE A 181 13.22 1.66 -7.92
C PHE A 181 12.06 1.87 -8.92
N ILE A 182 12.32 2.35 -10.12
CA ILE A 182 11.29 2.59 -11.14
C ILE A 182 11.51 1.70 -12.38
N GLN A 183 12.57 0.88 -12.38
CA GLN A 183 12.88 -0.01 -13.50
C GLN A 183 12.03 -1.29 -13.46
N ARG A 184 11.50 -1.68 -14.64
CA ARG A 184 10.56 -2.80 -14.80
C ARG A 184 11.16 -4.17 -14.42
N ASP A 185 12.44 -4.40 -14.69
CA ASP A 185 13.02 -5.75 -14.74
C ASP A 185 14.05 -6.07 -13.64
N LEU A 186 14.29 -5.17 -12.69
CA LEU A 186 15.39 -5.32 -11.73
C LEU A 186 15.06 -6.12 -10.46
N TRP A 187 13.78 -6.42 -10.20
CA TRP A 187 13.37 -6.79 -8.85
C TRP A 187 12.88 -8.24 -8.71
N GLU A 188 13.63 -9.00 -7.91
CA GLU A 188 13.15 -10.20 -7.27
C GLU A 188 12.55 -9.86 -5.89
N TYR A 189 11.35 -10.38 -5.62
CA TYR A 189 10.66 -10.17 -4.35
C TYR A 189 10.71 -11.44 -3.51
N PRO A 190 11.75 -11.64 -2.68
CA PRO A 190 11.86 -12.85 -1.86
C PRO A 190 10.77 -12.94 -0.77
N ARG A 191 10.05 -11.84 -0.49
CA ARG A 191 8.99 -11.76 0.51
C ARG A 191 7.86 -10.86 0.02
N TYR A 192 6.64 -11.18 0.42
CA TYR A 192 5.46 -10.37 0.10
C TYR A 192 5.60 -8.90 0.56
N ALA A 193 6.16 -8.66 1.74
CA ALA A 193 6.39 -7.29 2.24
C ALA A 193 7.20 -6.41 1.27
N LYS A 194 8.15 -6.99 0.52
CA LYS A 194 8.93 -6.23 -0.46
C LYS A 194 8.12 -5.87 -1.70
N ILE A 195 7.31 -6.80 -2.22
CA ILE A 195 6.48 -6.53 -3.41
C ILE A 195 5.37 -5.54 -3.08
N SER A 196 4.75 -5.66 -1.90
CA SER A 196 3.70 -4.75 -1.45
C SER A 196 4.22 -3.35 -1.13
N SER A 197 5.39 -3.21 -0.51
CA SER A 197 6.03 -1.89 -0.31
C SER A 197 6.43 -1.23 -1.61
N HIS A 198 6.97 -1.99 -2.56
CA HIS A 198 7.33 -1.45 -3.86
C HIS A 198 6.09 -1.01 -4.65
N PHE A 199 5.06 -1.85 -4.68
CA PHE A 199 3.78 -1.50 -5.27
C PHE A 199 3.17 -0.25 -4.62
N LEU A 200 3.17 -0.15 -3.29
CA LEU A 200 2.66 1.02 -2.56
C LEU A 200 3.36 2.30 -2.98
N ALA A 201 4.70 2.26 -3.08
CA ALA A 201 5.50 3.40 -3.51
C ALA A 201 5.07 3.85 -4.92
N LEU A 202 5.07 2.93 -5.89
CA LEU A 202 4.72 3.24 -7.28
C LEU A 202 3.26 3.69 -7.40
N PHE A 203 2.34 3.05 -6.68
CA PHE A 203 0.93 3.40 -6.66
C PHE A 203 0.72 4.84 -6.17
N ILE A 204 1.34 5.21 -5.04
CA ILE A 204 1.25 6.57 -4.51
C ILE A 204 1.86 7.56 -5.50
N MET A 205 3.03 7.27 -6.08
CA MET A 205 3.63 8.14 -7.08
C MET A 205 2.68 8.40 -8.26
N VAL A 206 2.18 7.34 -8.89
CA VAL A 206 1.29 7.47 -10.06
C VAL A 206 -0.03 8.15 -9.67
N SER A 207 -0.66 7.76 -8.57
CA SER A 207 -1.92 8.34 -8.09
C SER A 207 -1.77 9.83 -7.75
N THR A 208 -0.71 10.21 -7.05
CA THR A 208 -0.44 11.60 -6.69
C THR A 208 -0.17 12.43 -7.94
N LEU A 209 0.70 11.97 -8.84
CA LEU A 209 0.97 12.67 -10.11
C LEU A 209 -0.29 12.81 -10.97
N TRP A 210 -1.14 11.78 -11.02
CA TRP A 210 -2.43 11.84 -11.72
C TRP A 210 -3.37 12.88 -11.12
N LYS A 211 -3.51 12.92 -9.79
CA LYS A 211 -4.37 13.90 -9.11
C LYS A 211 -3.86 15.33 -9.30
N LEU A 212 -2.55 15.51 -9.41
CA LEU A 212 -1.89 16.81 -9.60
C LEU A 212 -1.70 17.19 -11.07
N ARG A 213 -2.22 16.41 -12.04
CA ARG A 213 -2.01 16.61 -13.49
C ARG A 213 -2.40 17.97 -14.08
N GLY A 214 -3.18 18.77 -13.35
CA GLY A 214 -3.51 20.14 -13.74
C GLY A 214 -2.62 21.21 -13.10
N ASN A 215 -1.58 20.82 -12.36
CA ASN A 215 -0.71 21.71 -11.61
C ASN A 215 0.75 21.22 -11.60
N ASP A 216 1.48 21.60 -12.64
CA ASP A 216 2.89 21.30 -12.88
C ASP A 216 3.80 21.63 -11.68
N SER A 217 3.56 22.78 -11.03
CA SER A 217 4.33 23.21 -9.86
C SER A 217 4.19 22.24 -8.69
N GLN A 218 2.98 21.70 -8.47
CA GLN A 218 2.75 20.71 -7.41
C GLN A 218 3.27 19.33 -7.78
N GLN A 219 3.21 18.94 -9.05
CA GLN A 219 3.87 17.71 -9.52
C GLN A 219 5.38 17.80 -9.33
N GLN A 220 6.00 18.92 -9.69
CA GLN A 220 7.43 19.17 -9.49
C GLN A 220 7.78 19.11 -8.01
N PHE A 221 7.01 19.81 -7.17
CA PHE A 221 7.21 19.80 -5.73
C PHE A 221 7.14 18.38 -5.14
N PHE A 222 6.21 17.54 -5.61
CA PHE A 222 6.14 16.15 -5.20
C PHE A 222 7.40 15.37 -5.58
N ILE A 223 7.84 15.45 -6.83
CA ILE A 223 9.00 14.71 -7.32
C ILE A 223 10.28 15.18 -6.59
N ASP A 224 10.49 16.50 -6.48
CA ASP A 224 11.61 17.08 -5.74
C ASP A 224 11.60 16.62 -4.28
N ARG A 225 10.41 16.49 -3.70
CA ARG A 225 10.31 16.04 -2.32
C ARG A 225 10.64 14.56 -2.15
N VAL A 226 10.23 13.71 -3.09
CA VAL A 226 10.64 12.30 -3.13
C VAL A 226 12.16 12.20 -3.22
N ASP A 227 12.77 12.93 -4.16
CA ASP A 227 14.24 12.93 -4.35
C ASP A 227 14.97 13.38 -3.07
N HIS A 228 14.56 14.52 -2.52
CA HIS A 228 15.17 15.08 -1.32
C HIS A 228 15.07 14.14 -0.11
N LEU A 229 13.88 13.56 0.13
CA LEU A 229 13.66 12.62 1.22
C LEU A 229 14.44 11.33 0.99
N PHE A 230 14.53 10.86 -0.26
CA PHE A 230 15.31 9.68 -0.61
C PHE A 230 16.79 9.89 -0.27
N ILE A 231 17.40 10.98 -0.75
CA ILE A 231 18.81 11.30 -0.50
C ILE A 231 19.07 11.42 1.00
N LYS A 232 18.20 12.10 1.75
CA LYS A 232 18.36 12.28 3.20
C LYS A 232 18.12 11.01 4.02
N SER A 233 17.37 10.04 3.49
CA SER A 233 17.03 8.80 4.21
C SER A 233 17.94 7.63 3.81
N SER A 234 18.85 7.83 2.86
CA SER A 234 19.69 6.78 2.30
C SER A 234 21.16 6.96 2.69
N ALA A 235 21.78 5.90 3.20
CA ALA A 235 23.23 5.80 3.21
C ALA A 235 23.76 5.43 1.81
N GLN A 236 25.01 5.77 1.53
CA GLN A 236 25.70 5.32 0.32
C GLN A 236 26.72 4.24 0.66
N ASP A 237 26.86 3.25 -0.22
CA ASP A 237 27.96 2.31 -0.17
C ASP A 237 29.29 2.96 -0.63
N PRO A 238 30.44 2.29 -0.51
CA PRO A 238 31.72 2.82 -0.98
C PRO A 238 31.78 3.13 -2.49
N LEU A 239 30.83 2.64 -3.28
CA LEU A 239 30.69 2.88 -4.72
C LEU A 239 29.70 4.03 -5.02
N GLY A 240 29.18 4.70 -4.00
CA GLY A 240 28.21 5.79 -4.12
C GLY A 240 26.77 5.35 -4.41
N ARG A 241 26.45 4.06 -4.26
CA ARG A 241 25.09 3.53 -4.47
C ARG A 241 24.26 3.67 -3.22
N TYR A 242 23.02 4.09 -3.38
CA TYR A 242 22.09 4.23 -2.26
C TYR A 242 21.65 2.87 -1.71
N LEU A 243 21.74 2.72 -0.38
CA LEU A 243 21.48 1.48 0.36
C LEU A 243 20.02 1.33 0.84
N LEU A 244 19.14 2.27 0.51
CA LEU A 244 17.73 2.19 0.89
C LEU A 244 17.09 0.95 0.25
N ASN A 245 16.33 0.18 1.03
CA ASN A 245 15.61 -0.97 0.51
C ASN A 245 14.21 -0.57 -0.01
N LEU A 246 13.51 -1.51 -0.66
CA LEU A 246 12.15 -1.29 -1.18
C LEU A 246 11.15 -0.83 -0.10
N GLU A 247 11.28 -1.35 1.12
CA GLU A 247 10.42 -0.98 2.26
C GLU A 247 10.66 0.48 2.67
N GLY A 248 11.92 0.88 2.79
CA GLY A 248 12.33 2.26 3.07
C GLY A 248 11.93 3.23 1.96
N PHE A 249 12.05 2.81 0.70
CA PHE A 249 11.58 3.59 -0.44
C PHE A 249 10.07 3.85 -0.38
N GLY A 250 9.28 2.83 -0.03
CA GLY A 250 7.83 2.99 0.20
C GLY A 250 7.52 4.06 1.25
N TRP A 251 8.24 4.08 2.37
CA TRP A 251 8.05 5.10 3.41
C TRP A 251 8.47 6.51 2.99
N VAL A 252 9.54 6.63 2.20
CA VAL A 252 9.97 7.91 1.60
C VAL A 252 8.85 8.49 0.74
N VAL A 253 8.25 7.67 -0.13
CA VAL A 253 7.17 8.10 -1.02
C VAL A 253 5.90 8.45 -0.24
N VAL A 254 5.50 7.62 0.74
CA VAL A 254 4.36 7.91 1.62
C VAL A 254 4.54 9.29 2.27
N LYS A 255 5.71 9.56 2.85
CA LYS A 255 6.01 10.84 3.48
C LYS A 255 5.94 12.00 2.48
N ALA A 256 6.54 11.86 1.31
CA ALA A 256 6.48 12.88 0.27
C ALA A 256 5.03 13.19 -0.13
N GLY A 257 4.19 12.17 -0.31
CA GLY A 257 2.77 12.33 -0.63
C GLY A 257 2.01 13.11 0.44
N PHE A 258 2.23 12.78 1.72
CA PHE A 258 1.62 13.51 2.84
C PHE A 258 2.01 14.99 2.83
N GLU A 259 3.29 15.29 2.67
CA GLU A 259 3.77 16.68 2.69
C GLU A 259 3.21 17.51 1.52
N VAL A 260 3.06 16.90 0.33
CA VAL A 260 2.41 17.60 -0.79
C VAL A 260 0.95 17.90 -0.50
N TYR A 261 0.20 16.97 0.07
CA TYR A 261 -1.19 17.21 0.47
C TYR A 261 -1.33 18.20 1.64
N GLU A 262 -0.28 18.39 2.45
CA GLU A 262 -0.21 19.44 3.48
C GLU A 262 -0.02 20.83 2.92
N THR A 263 0.65 20.96 1.77
CA THR A 263 0.81 22.25 1.10
C THR A 263 -0.42 22.70 0.31
N LEU A 264 -1.42 21.84 0.12
CA LEU A 264 -2.71 22.21 -0.47
C LEU A 264 -3.56 22.99 0.54
N VAL A 265 -3.94 24.21 0.19
CA VAL A 265 -4.51 25.23 1.09
C VAL A 265 -5.73 24.74 1.90
N GLY A 266 -5.64 24.86 3.24
CA GLY A 266 -6.74 24.76 4.21
C GLY A 266 -6.69 23.53 5.11
N ASN A 267 -6.58 23.70 6.44
CA ASN A 267 -6.37 22.61 7.42
C ASN A 267 -7.38 21.43 7.31
N ASN A 268 -8.66 21.72 7.06
CA ASN A 268 -9.67 20.66 6.89
C ASN A 268 -9.54 19.93 5.54
N VAL A 269 -9.10 20.64 4.50
CA VAL A 269 -8.79 20.08 3.18
C VAL A 269 -7.53 19.21 3.26
N THR A 270 -6.54 19.63 4.06
CA THR A 270 -5.30 18.90 4.32
C THR A 270 -5.52 17.53 4.96
N LEU A 271 -6.40 17.41 5.97
CA LEU A 271 -6.71 16.10 6.57
C LEU A 271 -7.46 15.21 5.57
N GLY A 272 -8.49 15.74 4.91
CA GLY A 272 -9.26 14.99 3.89
C GLY A 272 -8.37 14.40 2.80
N ASN A 273 -7.45 15.20 2.25
CA ASN A 273 -6.53 14.77 1.20
C ASN A 273 -5.57 13.65 1.66
N ARG A 274 -5.05 13.74 2.89
CA ARG A 274 -4.20 12.67 3.46
C ARG A 274 -5.00 11.39 3.66
N VAL A 275 -6.23 11.49 4.16
CA VAL A 275 -7.14 10.35 4.30
C VAL A 275 -7.46 9.72 2.95
N ASP A 276 -7.75 10.52 1.93
CA ASP A 276 -8.01 10.05 0.57
C ASP A 276 -6.81 9.27 0.00
N MET A 277 -5.61 9.79 0.18
CA MET A 277 -4.39 9.08 -0.25
C MET A 277 -4.23 7.73 0.46
N VAL A 278 -4.47 7.67 1.77
CA VAL A 278 -4.40 6.43 2.55
C VAL A 278 -5.46 5.43 2.11
N VAL A 279 -6.70 5.89 1.91
CA VAL A 279 -7.83 5.06 1.47
C VAL A 279 -7.54 4.45 0.10
N ASP A 280 -7.14 5.27 -0.88
CA ASP A 280 -6.85 4.79 -2.24
C ASP A 280 -5.68 3.80 -2.25
N ALA A 281 -4.61 4.10 -1.49
CA ALA A 281 -3.47 3.22 -1.35
C ALA A 281 -3.84 1.88 -0.71
N ILE A 282 -4.74 1.86 0.28
CA ILE A 282 -5.22 0.62 0.89
C ILE A 282 -6.13 -0.16 -0.07
N CYS A 283 -6.98 0.51 -0.85
CA CYS A 283 -7.71 -0.15 -1.94
C CYS A 283 -6.75 -0.81 -2.94
N GLY A 284 -5.69 -0.10 -3.34
CA GLY A 284 -4.65 -0.63 -4.22
C GLY A 284 -3.92 -1.83 -3.60
N LEU A 285 -3.56 -1.76 -2.31
CA LEU A 285 -2.92 -2.88 -1.60
C LEU A 285 -3.85 -4.08 -1.48
N LYS A 286 -5.15 -3.88 -1.20
CA LYS A 286 -6.14 -4.97 -1.19
C LYS A 286 -6.26 -5.62 -2.56
N LEU A 287 -6.24 -4.84 -3.65
CA LEU A 287 -6.20 -5.38 -5.01
C LEU A 287 -4.93 -6.23 -5.22
N LEU A 288 -3.76 -5.73 -4.83
CA LEU A 288 -2.50 -6.47 -4.94
C LEU A 288 -2.54 -7.81 -4.17
N MET A 289 -3.13 -7.82 -2.96
CA MET A 289 -3.25 -9.01 -2.12
C MET A 289 -4.01 -10.14 -2.81
N VAL A 290 -5.14 -9.82 -3.46
CA VAL A 290 -5.99 -10.81 -4.14
C VAL A 290 -5.46 -11.23 -5.51
N CYS A 291 -4.34 -10.66 -5.97
CA CYS A 291 -3.68 -11.02 -7.22
C CYS A 291 -2.64 -12.14 -7.02
N SER A 292 -2.50 -13.03 -8.01
CA SER A 292 -1.37 -13.97 -8.09
C SER A 292 -0.03 -13.24 -8.31
N GLU A 293 1.09 -13.88 -7.96
CA GLU A 293 2.42 -13.28 -8.11
C GLU A 293 2.69 -12.76 -9.53
N SER A 294 2.31 -13.53 -10.56
CA SER A 294 2.45 -13.11 -11.96
C SER A 294 1.69 -11.82 -12.25
N VAL A 295 0.49 -11.65 -11.70
CA VAL A 295 -0.32 -10.43 -11.87
C VAL A 295 0.29 -9.27 -11.09
N ARG A 296 0.70 -9.49 -9.84
CA ARG A 296 1.36 -8.46 -8.99
C ARG A 296 2.59 -7.87 -9.68
N ARG A 297 3.46 -8.72 -10.25
CA ARG A 297 4.65 -8.29 -11.00
C ARG A 297 4.29 -7.46 -12.23
N LYS A 298 3.27 -7.87 -12.99
CA LYS A 298 2.81 -7.10 -14.16
C LYS A 298 2.18 -5.76 -13.77
N MET A 299 1.44 -5.69 -12.66
CA MET A 299 0.91 -4.42 -12.13
C MET A 299 2.03 -3.46 -11.74
N ILE A 300 3.10 -3.96 -11.11
CA ILE A 300 4.30 -3.17 -10.81
C ILE A 300 4.96 -2.68 -12.09
N ALA A 301 5.20 -3.57 -13.06
CA ALA A 301 5.80 -3.20 -14.34
C ALA A 301 4.97 -2.15 -15.10
N PHE A 302 3.64 -2.24 -15.00
CA PHE A 302 2.72 -1.23 -15.52
C PHE A 302 2.90 0.13 -14.82
N LEU A 303 2.90 0.18 -13.49
CA LEU A 303 3.09 1.44 -12.74
C LEU A 303 4.48 2.05 -12.99
N CYS A 304 5.53 1.23 -13.04
CA CYS A 304 6.85 1.65 -13.51
C CYS A 304 6.76 2.25 -14.91
N GLY A 305 6.01 1.61 -15.80
CA GLY A 305 5.72 2.11 -17.13
C GLY A 305 5.07 3.48 -17.16
N CYS A 306 4.06 3.72 -16.33
CA CYS A 306 3.43 5.04 -16.24
C CYS A 306 4.44 6.14 -15.83
N LEU A 307 5.44 5.80 -15.00
CA LEU A 307 6.46 6.75 -14.54
C LEU A 307 7.61 6.94 -15.54
N VAL A 308 7.79 6.03 -16.50
CA VAL A 308 8.87 6.06 -17.51
C VAL A 308 8.36 6.52 -18.89
N ASP A 309 7.19 6.03 -19.32
CA ASP A 309 6.57 6.26 -20.64
C ASP A 309 5.69 7.52 -20.68
N VAL A 310 6.12 8.61 -20.05
CA VAL A 310 5.43 9.93 -20.08
C VAL A 310 5.53 10.62 -21.47
N ARG A 311 5.62 9.84 -22.55
CA ARG A 311 5.71 10.29 -23.93
C ARG A 311 4.92 9.37 -24.85
N GLU A 312 3.62 9.59 -24.91
CA GLU A 312 2.92 9.51 -26.20
C GLU A 312 2.16 10.84 -26.38
N GLY A 313 2.90 11.90 -26.69
CA GLY A 313 2.28 13.07 -27.34
C GLY A 313 1.78 12.66 -28.73
N PRO A 314 0.76 13.34 -29.28
CA PRO A 314 0.20 13.00 -30.57
C PRO A 314 1.32 12.99 -31.61
N GLY A 315 1.55 11.83 -32.20
CA GLY A 315 2.43 11.69 -33.34
C GLY A 315 2.06 12.77 -34.34
N THR A 316 3.06 13.54 -34.76
CA THR A 316 2.96 14.38 -35.95
C THR A 316 2.50 13.49 -37.10
N SER A 317 1.20 13.50 -37.39
CA SER A 317 0.67 13.07 -38.66
C SER A 317 1.12 14.12 -39.68
N THR A 318 2.31 13.92 -40.21
CA THR A 318 2.67 14.50 -41.50
C THR A 318 1.83 13.78 -42.55
N ALA A 319 0.78 14.46 -43.01
CA ALA A 319 0.28 14.40 -44.38
C ALA A 319 -0.02 15.84 -44.79
#